data_AF-A0A917CMK2-F1
#
_entry.id   AF-A0A917CMK2-F1
#
_cell.length_a   1.000
_cell.length_b   1.000
_cell.length_c   1.000
_cell.angle_alpha   90.00
_cell.angle_beta   90.00
_cell.angle_gamma   90.00
#
_symmetry.space_group_name_H-M   'P 1'
#
loop_
_entity.id
_entity.type
_entity.pdbx_description
1 polymer ?
#
loop_
_entity_poly.entity_id
_entity_poly.type
_entity_poly.pdbx_seq_one_letter_code
_entity_poly.pdbx_strand_id
1 'polypeptide(L)'
;MKDLMLIVLFLSASTVTRANPSADVYRQTLSCGKAGCAVTCYQPGDRWQSFLQTAGDIELTYFLSTGVRQLKAPMPDGSFTVLDTHPTYQSCKITGVVARAQTDEPVRHQ
;
A
#
# COMPACT_ATOMS: atom_id res chain seq x y z
N MET A 1 14.64 65.07 -20.99
CA MET A 1 13.62 64.02 -21.21
C MET A 1 14.34 62.68 -21.22
N LYS A 2 14.01 61.67 -20.45
CA LYS A 2 13.20 61.48 -19.25
C LYS A 2 13.66 60.09 -18.81
N ASP A 3 14.10 59.99 -17.56
CA ASP A 3 14.99 58.96 -17.09
C ASP A 3 14.47 57.52 -17.26
N LEU A 4 15.46 56.69 -17.55
CA LEU A 4 15.51 55.24 -17.50
C LEU A 4 14.75 54.68 -16.29
N MET A 5 13.58 54.08 -16.51
CA MET A 5 12.83 53.39 -15.45
C MET A 5 12.98 51.87 -15.61
N LEU A 6 13.98 51.34 -14.92
CA LEU A 6 14.18 49.93 -14.61
C LEU A 6 13.00 49.44 -13.75
N ILE A 7 12.07 48.71 -14.35
CA ILE A 7 11.01 48.00 -13.63
C ILE A 7 11.60 46.65 -13.18
N VAL A 8 12.21 46.67 -12.01
CA VAL A 8 12.46 45.49 -11.18
C VAL A 8 11.17 45.22 -10.42
N LEU A 9 10.34 44.29 -10.89
CA LEU A 9 9.19 43.83 -10.12
C LEU A 9 9.18 42.31 -9.98
N PHE A 10 9.65 41.93 -8.79
CA PHE A 10 9.13 40.85 -7.94
C PHE A 10 8.89 39.50 -8.61
N LEU A 11 9.93 38.66 -8.52
CA LEU A 11 9.79 37.21 -8.51
C LEU A 11 8.76 36.81 -7.45
N SER A 12 7.56 36.43 -7.90
CA SER A 12 6.63 35.64 -7.10
C SER A 12 7.26 34.26 -6.96
N ALA A 13 8.02 34.04 -5.90
CA ALA A 13 8.45 32.72 -5.49
C ALA A 13 7.20 31.95 -5.04
N SER A 14 6.47 31.39 -6.00
CA SER A 14 5.45 30.38 -5.75
C SER A 14 6.17 29.18 -5.14
N THR A 15 6.18 29.10 -3.81
CA THR A 15 6.51 27.88 -3.11
C THR A 15 5.43 26.86 -3.50
N VAL A 16 5.69 26.09 -4.55
CA VAL A 16 4.93 24.89 -4.86
C VAL A 16 5.13 23.97 -3.67
N THR A 17 4.18 24.00 -2.74
CA THR A 17 4.09 23.00 -1.69
C THR A 17 3.73 21.73 -2.43
N ARG A 18 4.73 20.89 -2.76
CA ARG A 18 4.48 19.55 -3.28
C ARG A 18 3.58 18.87 -2.26
N ALA A 19 2.32 18.67 -2.63
CA ALA A 19 1.42 17.80 -1.90
C ALA A 19 2.18 16.49 -1.68
N ASN A 20 2.36 16.14 -0.41
CA ASN A 20 3.07 14.95 -0.01
C ASN A 20 2.29 13.75 -0.60
N PRO A 21 2.79 13.02 -1.61
CA PRO A 21 2.02 11.96 -2.28
C PRO A 21 1.74 10.76 -1.36
N SER A 22 2.22 10.83 -0.12
CA SER A 22 2.11 9.81 0.92
C SER A 22 0.71 9.73 1.56
N ALA A 23 -0.19 10.68 1.30
CA ALA A 23 -1.53 10.69 1.92
C ALA A 23 -2.50 9.64 1.35
N ASP A 24 -2.13 8.96 0.28
CA ASP A 24 -3.06 8.16 -0.53
C ASP A 24 -2.77 6.65 -0.49
N VAL A 25 -1.86 6.22 0.40
CA VAL A 25 -1.44 4.83 0.53
C VAL A 25 -1.48 4.41 2.00
N TYR A 26 -2.22 3.34 2.31
CA TYR A 26 -2.26 2.71 3.63
C TYR A 26 -1.55 1.36 3.59
N ARG A 27 -0.71 1.07 4.59
CA ARG A 27 0.04 -0.19 4.67
C ARG A 27 -0.34 -0.95 5.93
N GLN A 28 -0.45 -2.26 5.79
CA GLN A 28 -0.76 -3.20 6.86
C GLN A 28 0.05 -4.48 6.67
N THR A 29 0.44 -5.12 7.77
CA THR A 29 0.98 -6.48 7.74
C THR A 29 -0.11 -7.46 8.15
N LEU A 30 -0.38 -8.46 7.31
CA LEU A 30 -1.24 -9.58 7.65
C LEU A 30 -0.37 -10.67 8.27
N SER A 31 -0.55 -10.89 9.57
CA SER A 31 0.21 -11.94 10.25
C SER A 31 -0.34 -13.32 9.94
N CYS A 32 0.52 -14.13 9.36
CA CYS A 32 0.21 -15.50 9.00
C CYS A 32 0.63 -16.39 10.17
N GLY A 33 -0.28 -17.25 10.64
CA GLY A 33 0.05 -18.18 11.72
C GLY A 33 1.19 -19.13 11.32
N LYS A 34 1.56 -20.07 12.20
CA LYS A 34 2.62 -21.05 11.91
C LYS A 34 2.42 -21.85 10.61
N ALA A 35 1.17 -21.99 10.15
CA ALA A 35 0.82 -22.70 8.93
C ALA A 35 0.89 -21.84 7.65
N GLY A 36 1.16 -20.54 7.77
CA GLY A 36 1.14 -19.59 6.65
C GLY A 36 -0.26 -19.04 6.32
N CYS A 37 -0.32 -18.24 5.26
CA CYS A 37 -1.56 -17.74 4.67
C CYS A 37 -1.72 -18.20 3.22
N ALA A 38 -2.97 -18.25 2.79
CA ALA A 38 -3.33 -18.35 1.38
C ALA A 38 -4.33 -17.25 1.01
N VAL A 39 -4.10 -16.64 -0.15
CA VAL A 39 -4.93 -15.62 -0.77
C VAL A 39 -5.46 -16.19 -2.08
N THR A 40 -6.77 -16.10 -2.28
CA THR A 40 -7.42 -16.51 -3.52
C THR A 40 -8.29 -15.36 -4.00
N CYS A 41 -8.01 -14.87 -5.21
CA CYS A 41 -8.77 -13.81 -5.85
C CYS A 41 -9.60 -14.39 -6.99
N TYR A 42 -10.89 -14.07 -6.96
CA TYR A 42 -11.86 -14.45 -7.97
C TYR A 42 -12.27 -13.23 -8.79
N GLN A 43 -12.29 -13.38 -10.11
CA GLN A 43 -12.79 -12.40 -11.06
C GLN A 43 -13.97 -12.99 -11.84
N PRO A 44 -15.16 -12.37 -11.80
CA PRO A 44 -16.29 -12.84 -12.58
C PRO A 44 -15.97 -12.87 -14.08
N GLY A 45 -16.31 -13.98 -14.74
CA GLY A 45 -16.03 -14.18 -16.16
C GLY A 45 -14.68 -14.82 -16.47
N ASP A 46 -13.74 -14.85 -15.51
CA ASP A 46 -12.48 -15.55 -15.68
C ASP A 46 -12.60 -17.03 -15.29
N ARG A 47 -12.00 -17.89 -16.11
CA ARG A 47 -11.91 -19.33 -15.84
C ARG A 47 -10.92 -19.66 -14.73
N TRP A 48 -9.92 -18.81 -14.52
CA TRP A 48 -8.80 -19.04 -13.62
C TRP A 48 -8.83 -18.07 -12.45
N GLN A 49 -8.38 -18.54 -11.28
CA GLN A 49 -8.26 -17.73 -10.07
C GLN A 49 -6.80 -17.35 -9.86
N SER A 50 -6.55 -16.14 -9.36
CA SER A 50 -5.22 -15.76 -8.89
C SER A 50 -5.02 -16.31 -7.47
N PHE A 51 -3.87 -16.92 -7.24
CA PHE A 51 -3.55 -17.57 -5.98
C PHE A 51 -2.16 -17.16 -5.49
N LEU A 52 -2.05 -16.91 -4.20
CA LEU A 52 -0.79 -16.60 -3.52
C LEU A 52 -0.77 -17.34 -2.18
N GLN A 53 0.33 -18.05 -1.92
CA GLN A 53 0.54 -18.79 -0.67
C GLN A 53 1.93 -18.49 -0.13
N THR A 54 2.01 -18.29 1.19
CA THR A 54 3.29 -18.05 1.86
C THR A 54 3.28 -18.60 3.27
N ALA A 55 4.45 -18.99 3.76
CA ALA A 55 4.67 -19.36 5.15
C ALA A 55 4.93 -18.14 6.05
N GLY A 56 5.21 -16.97 5.48
CA GLY A 56 5.50 -15.73 6.20
C GLY A 56 4.34 -14.73 6.18
N ASP A 57 4.52 -13.62 6.87
CA ASP A 57 3.56 -12.52 6.89
C ASP A 57 3.43 -11.85 5.51
N ILE A 58 2.24 -11.37 5.17
CA ILE A 58 1.96 -10.67 3.91
C ILE A 58 1.97 -9.17 4.15
N GLU A 59 2.73 -8.43 3.35
CA GLU A 59 2.67 -6.96 3.29
C GLU A 59 1.50 -6.56 2.37
N LEU A 60 0.54 -5.82 2.93
CA LEU A 60 -0.64 -5.34 2.23
C LEU A 60 -0.56 -3.82 2.07
N THR A 61 -0.58 -3.36 0.83
CA THR A 61 -0.62 -1.94 0.48
C THR A 61 -1.95 -1.61 -0.17
N TYR A 62 -2.67 -0.65 0.39
CA TYR A 62 -3.94 -0.12 -0.12
C TYR A 62 -3.70 1.23 -0.78
N PHE A 63 -4.04 1.36 -2.05
CA PHE A 63 -4.00 2.61 -2.78
C PHE A 63 -5.39 3.25 -2.72
N LEU A 64 -5.56 4.27 -1.87
CA LEU A 64 -6.87 4.81 -1.51
C LEU A 64 -7.60 5.45 -2.70
N SER A 65 -6.89 6.11 -3.60
CA SER A 65 -7.47 6.72 -4.81
C SER A 65 -8.03 5.71 -5.81
N THR A 66 -7.44 4.52 -5.93
CA THR A 66 -7.87 3.49 -6.90
C THR A 66 -8.64 2.35 -6.26
N GLY A 67 -8.56 2.20 -4.94
CA GLY A 67 -9.04 1.05 -4.18
C GLY A 67 -8.23 -0.24 -4.42
N VAL A 68 -7.19 -0.19 -5.27
CA VAL A 68 -6.31 -1.32 -5.56
C VAL A 68 -5.60 -1.75 -4.29
N ARG A 69 -5.45 -3.06 -4.12
CA ARG A 69 -4.64 -3.62 -3.03
C ARG A 69 -3.54 -4.47 -3.61
N GLN A 70 -2.32 -4.26 -3.14
CA GLN A 70 -1.15 -5.02 -3.51
C GLN A 70 -0.73 -5.89 -2.34
N LEU A 71 -0.64 -7.20 -2.56
CA LEU A 71 -0.18 -8.17 -1.59
C LEU A 71 1.22 -8.63 -1.98
N LYS A 72 2.19 -8.38 -1.11
CA LYS A 72 3.57 -8.86 -1.27
C LYS A 72 3.83 -9.94 -0.25
N ALA A 73 4.25 -11.11 -0.73
CA ALA A 73 4.48 -12.27 0.09
C ALA A 73 5.91 -12.81 -0.11
N PRO A 74 6.61 -13.15 0.98
CA PRO A 74 7.94 -13.73 0.89
C PRO A 74 7.88 -15.18 0.39
N MET A 75 8.92 -15.58 -0.34
CA MET A 75 9.15 -16.92 -0.84
C MET A 75 10.31 -17.60 -0.08
N PRO A 76 10.38 -18.95 -0.03
CA PRO A 76 11.41 -19.66 0.72
C PRO A 76 12.85 -19.40 0.27
N ASP A 77 13.04 -19.01 -0.99
CA ASP A 77 14.35 -18.68 -1.58
C ASP A 77 14.81 -17.25 -1.27
N GLY A 78 14.05 -16.50 -0.46
CA GLY A 78 14.33 -15.11 -0.13
C GLY A 78 13.78 -14.10 -1.15
N SER A 79 13.16 -14.57 -2.25
CA SER A 79 12.44 -13.71 -3.18
C SER A 79 11.06 -13.31 -2.63
N PHE A 80 10.30 -12.53 -3.40
CA PHE A 80 8.92 -12.19 -3.08
C PHE A 80 8.03 -12.30 -4.32
N THR A 81 6.77 -12.65 -4.09
CA THR A 81 5.71 -12.58 -5.09
C THR A 81 4.78 -11.42 -4.78
N VAL A 82 4.23 -10.81 -5.82
CA VAL A 82 3.30 -9.69 -5.71
C VAL A 82 2.00 -10.05 -6.44
N LEU A 83 0.87 -9.83 -5.76
CA LEU A 83 -0.46 -9.95 -6.31
C LEU A 83 -1.18 -8.61 -6.21
N ASP A 84 -1.46 -7.99 -7.35
CA ASP A 84 -2.28 -6.80 -7.43
C ASP A 84 -3.75 -7.19 -7.58
N THR A 85 -4.61 -6.53 -6.80
CA THR A 85 -6.04 -6.78 -6.76
C THR A 85 -6.79 -5.53 -7.18
N HIS A 86 -7.82 -5.70 -7.99
CA HIS A 86 -8.65 -4.60 -8.46
C HIS A 86 -10.09 -4.75 -7.98
N PRO A 87 -10.54 -3.92 -7.03
CA PRO A 87 -11.80 -4.16 -6.33
C PRO A 87 -13.03 -4.10 -7.24
N THR A 88 -12.94 -3.43 -8.39
CA THR A 88 -14.04 -3.32 -9.35
C THR A 88 -14.39 -4.66 -10.00
N TYR A 89 -13.43 -5.57 -10.12
CA TYR A 89 -13.61 -6.83 -10.85
C TYR A 89 -13.06 -8.05 -10.12
N GLN A 90 -12.36 -7.89 -8.99
CA GLN A 90 -11.83 -8.99 -8.19
C GLN A 90 -12.30 -8.93 -6.74
N SER A 91 -12.71 -10.09 -6.24
CA SER A 91 -12.95 -10.33 -4.82
C SER A 91 -11.91 -11.32 -4.29
N CYS A 92 -11.18 -10.95 -3.23
CA CYS A 92 -10.15 -11.80 -2.65
C CYS A 92 -10.53 -12.31 -1.26
N LYS A 93 -10.32 -13.61 -1.05
CA LYS A 93 -10.43 -14.26 0.26
C LYS A 93 -9.02 -14.57 0.77
N ILE A 94 -8.74 -14.17 2.01
CA ILE A 94 -7.50 -14.47 2.71
C ILE A 94 -7.81 -15.45 3.83
N THR A 95 -7.00 -16.50 3.95
CA THR A 95 -7.14 -17.57 4.95
C THR A 95 -5.82 -17.81 5.69
N GLY A 96 -5.88 -18.32 6.92
CA GLY A 96 -4.69 -18.58 7.74
C GLY A 96 -4.12 -17.35 8.48
N VAL A 97 -4.78 -16.20 8.36
CA VAL A 97 -4.47 -14.99 9.13
C VAL A 97 -4.87 -15.16 10.59
N VAL A 98 -3.98 -14.77 11.50
CA VAL A 98 -4.26 -14.73 12.93
C VAL A 98 -4.54 -13.29 13.36
N ALA A 99 -5.62 -13.09 14.12
CA ALA A 99 -5.87 -11.80 14.74
C ALA A 99 -4.80 -11.56 15.80
N ARG A 100 -3.89 -10.61 15.58
CA ARG A 100 -3.07 -10.06 16.67
C ARG A 100 -3.98 -9.15 17.49
N ALA A 101 -4.09 -9.43 18.79
CA ALA A 101 -4.60 -8.43 19.72
C ALA A 101 -3.68 -7.20 19.59
N GLN A 102 -4.24 -6.06 19.18
CA GLN A 102 -3.57 -4.78 19.30
C GLN A 102 -3.51 -4.46 20.81
N THR A 103 -2.50 -4.97 21.50
CA THR A 103 -2.14 -4.42 22.80
C THR A 103 -1.37 -3.14 22.54
N ASP A 104 -2.07 -2.00 22.66
CA ASP A 104 -1.46 -0.70 22.92
C ASP A 104 -0.54 -0.85 24.14
N GLU A 105 0.76 -0.97 23.91
CA GLU A 105 1.74 -0.87 24.98
C GLU A 105 2.07 0.63 25.15
N PRO A 106 1.78 1.24 26.32
CA PRO A 106 2.13 2.63 26.54
C PRO A 106 3.64 2.76 26.63
N VAL A 107 4.23 3.54 25.73
CA VAL A 107 5.65 3.92 25.73
C VAL A 107 5.97 4.58 27.08
N ARG A 108 6.61 3.82 27.98
CA ARG A 108 7.15 4.35 29.23
C ARG A 108 8.57 4.85 28.94
N HIS A 109 8.70 6.13 28.65
CA HIS A 109 9.98 6.81 28.70
C HIS A 109 10.47 6.81 30.15
N GLN A 110 11.59 6.15 30.40
CA GLN A 110 12.45 6.38 31.55
C GLN A 110 13.62 7.27 31.12
#